data_AF-A0A088EVY3-F1
#
_entry.id   AF-A0A088EVY3-F1
#
_cell.length_a   1.000
_cell.length_b   1.000
_cell.length_c   1.000
_cell.angle_alpha   90.00
_cell.angle_beta   90.00
_cell.angle_gamma   90.00
#
_symmetry.space_group_name_H-M   'P 1'
#
loop_
_entity.id
_entity.type
_entity.pdbx_description
1 polymer ?
#
loop_
_entity_poly.entity_id
_entity_poly.type
_entity_poly.pdbx_seq_one_letter_code
_entity_poly.pdbx_strand_id
1 'polypeptide(L)'
;MHHVEYENNYITLLTEQEILNPYLVFENLFVDFSSAEALQDEIFEILTIAIRRNYWLTYDSPLVLYKKYKKLVRIFEAGWLICKIRPVTCVRENLLIPYDEIEAVVPKRKKIKIIKDGFSEGYRTVIFSYNSSSLDTIRSDLFYLLFEGLMPTCVKYSDEIDEYYFRMIQQMNDLISALHTVYYYEKDNILSATDMEVLKTMCDEFMTRESFFDYNSDLQGGLSYANKEEIKNALTISRKILFTTNFWKLHGNPGNILYYYHDFLFILDSYWIHYLELCNEDTDFNTKWEYPEEKKQEIYNSGYEWIKRPWKLLHDKFEKRSIYEWRNLLDKCLEDVLSNRFIGYSTDSHNEDILSFINSLLVLESLQEYEPQIYY
;
A
#
# COMPACT_ATOMS: atom_id res chain seq x y z
N MET A 1 5.17 6.27 -15.81
CA MET A 1 5.69 4.94 -15.41
C MET A 1 5.68 5.00 -13.89
N HIS A 2 4.87 4.20 -13.21
CA HIS A 2 4.83 4.21 -11.74
C HIS A 2 6.20 3.81 -11.21
N HIS A 3 6.73 4.56 -10.24
CA HIS A 3 8.00 4.24 -9.57
C HIS A 3 7.89 3.02 -8.65
N VAL A 4 6.65 2.58 -8.39
CA VAL A 4 6.29 1.50 -7.48
C VAL A 4 6.13 0.20 -8.27
N GLU A 5 6.95 -0.80 -7.95
CA GLU A 5 6.59 -2.19 -8.20
C GLU A 5 5.72 -2.70 -7.06
N TYR A 6 4.56 -3.23 -7.45
CA TYR A 6 3.80 -4.13 -6.61
C TYR A 6 4.27 -5.58 -6.83
N GLU A 7 5.56 -5.82 -7.10
CA GLU A 7 6.08 -7.16 -7.44
C GLU A 7 6.45 -7.99 -6.20
N ASN A 8 6.19 -7.49 -4.99
CA ASN A 8 6.61 -8.16 -3.78
C ASN A 8 5.54 -8.24 -2.69
N ASN A 9 5.36 -9.46 -2.17
CA ASN A 9 4.31 -9.81 -1.21
C ASN A 9 4.54 -9.23 0.20
N TYR A 10 5.65 -8.52 0.43
CA TYR A 10 6.13 -8.09 1.76
C TYR A 10 5.76 -6.65 2.12
N ILE A 11 4.68 -6.14 1.57
CA ILE A 11 4.07 -4.86 1.95
C ILE A 11 2.82 -5.23 2.73
N THR A 12 2.45 -4.53 3.80
CA THR A 12 1.23 -4.91 4.54
C THR A 12 0.50 -3.72 5.13
N LEU A 13 -0.83 -3.81 5.07
CA LEU A 13 -1.77 -2.95 5.80
C LEU A 13 -2.18 -3.57 7.14
N LEU A 14 -1.65 -4.75 7.49
CA LEU A 14 -1.86 -5.39 8.77
C LEU A 14 -0.97 -4.76 9.84
N THR A 15 -1.53 -4.65 11.04
CA THR A 15 -0.76 -4.32 12.25
C THR A 15 0.08 -5.52 12.69
N GLU A 16 1.12 -5.27 13.49
CA GLU A 16 1.93 -6.34 14.11
C GLU A 16 1.05 -7.39 14.81
N GLN A 17 0.03 -6.93 15.54
CA GLN A 17 -0.93 -7.80 16.23
C GLN A 17 -1.72 -8.68 15.25
N GLU A 18 -2.09 -8.16 14.09
CA GLU A 18 -2.81 -8.89 13.06
C GLU A 18 -1.91 -9.83 12.26
N ILE A 19 -0.63 -9.52 12.10
CA ILE A 19 0.33 -10.45 11.50
C ILE A 19 0.54 -11.65 12.43
N LEU A 20 0.71 -11.39 13.73
CA LEU A 20 0.87 -12.43 14.75
C LEU A 20 -0.41 -13.22 15.03
N ASN A 21 -1.58 -12.69 14.62
CA ASN A 21 -2.84 -13.39 14.66
C ASN A 21 -3.79 -12.93 13.52
N PRO A 22 -3.66 -13.52 12.31
CA PRO A 22 -4.43 -13.09 11.13
C PRO A 22 -5.94 -13.33 11.25
N TYR A 23 -6.38 -14.19 12.19
CA TYR A 23 -7.80 -14.40 12.46
C TYR A 23 -8.48 -13.16 13.07
N LEU A 24 -7.74 -12.25 13.69
CA LEU A 24 -8.28 -10.99 14.20
C LEU A 24 -8.87 -10.13 13.09
N VAL A 25 -8.28 -10.17 11.89
CA VAL A 25 -8.80 -9.46 10.72
C VAL A 25 -10.15 -10.04 10.33
N PHE A 26 -10.24 -11.37 10.30
CA PHE A 26 -11.47 -12.07 9.93
C PHE A 26 -12.56 -11.86 10.97
N GLU A 27 -12.23 -11.90 12.25
CA GLU A 27 -13.13 -11.52 13.33
C GLU A 27 -13.65 -10.11 13.10
N ASN A 28 -12.79 -9.11 12.98
CA ASN A 28 -13.21 -7.73 12.79
C ASN A 28 -14.06 -7.49 11.52
N LEU A 29 -13.84 -8.24 10.44
CA LEU A 29 -14.49 -8.01 9.16
C LEU A 29 -15.71 -8.93 8.90
N PHE A 30 -15.80 -10.08 9.56
CA PHE A 30 -16.91 -11.04 9.43
C PHE A 30 -17.81 -11.13 10.67
N VAL A 31 -17.45 -10.56 11.83
CA VAL A 31 -18.18 -10.72 13.11
C VAL A 31 -19.68 -10.41 13.00
N ASP A 32 -20.05 -9.42 12.21
CA ASP A 32 -21.45 -8.97 12.06
C ASP A 32 -22.21 -9.67 10.93
N PHE A 33 -21.55 -10.57 10.17
CA PHE A 33 -22.11 -11.13 8.95
C PHE A 33 -22.19 -12.65 9.01
N SER A 34 -23.38 -13.18 8.74
CA SER A 34 -23.61 -14.62 8.53
C SER A 34 -23.06 -15.12 7.19
N SER A 35 -22.60 -14.22 6.32
CA SER A 35 -22.14 -14.50 4.96
C SER A 35 -20.99 -13.57 4.58
N ALA A 36 -20.24 -13.95 3.54
CA ALA A 36 -19.18 -13.13 2.99
C ALA A 36 -19.69 -12.02 2.04
N GLU A 37 -21.01 -11.94 1.83
CA GLU A 37 -21.67 -11.13 0.80
C GLU A 37 -21.34 -9.64 0.94
N ALA A 38 -21.31 -9.10 2.16
CA ALA A 38 -21.02 -7.68 2.38
C ALA A 38 -19.61 -7.28 1.87
N LEU A 39 -18.63 -8.16 1.99
CA LEU A 39 -17.28 -7.93 1.47
C LEU A 39 -17.20 -8.18 -0.05
N GLN A 40 -17.98 -9.13 -0.56
CA GLN A 40 -18.09 -9.37 -2.01
C GLN A 40 -18.72 -8.16 -2.70
N ASP A 41 -19.77 -7.58 -2.11
CA ASP A 41 -20.40 -6.35 -2.59
C ASP A 41 -19.40 -5.19 -2.65
N GLU A 42 -18.51 -5.07 -1.66
CA GLU A 42 -17.44 -4.05 -1.69
C GLU A 42 -16.48 -4.24 -2.88
N ILE A 43 -16.14 -5.48 -3.27
CA ILE A 43 -15.37 -5.73 -4.50
C ILE A 43 -16.15 -5.25 -5.72
N PHE A 44 -17.42 -5.62 -5.82
CA PHE A 44 -18.25 -5.25 -6.96
C PHE A 44 -18.47 -3.74 -7.05
N GLU A 45 -18.49 -3.03 -5.93
CA GLU A 45 -18.51 -1.58 -5.91
C GLU A 45 -17.24 -0.96 -6.49
N ILE A 46 -16.06 -1.50 -6.13
CA ILE A 46 -14.76 -1.08 -6.69
C ILE A 46 -14.72 -1.35 -8.21
N LEU A 47 -15.20 -2.51 -8.66
CA LEU A 47 -15.35 -2.79 -10.09
C LEU A 47 -16.34 -1.81 -10.76
N THR A 48 -17.46 -1.51 -10.10
CA THR A 48 -18.51 -0.64 -10.65
C THR A 48 -17.99 0.77 -10.89
N ILE A 49 -17.21 1.35 -9.97
CA ILE A 49 -16.62 2.68 -10.17
C ILE A 49 -15.62 2.69 -11.33
N ALA A 50 -14.86 1.60 -11.51
CA ALA A 50 -13.89 1.46 -12.60
C ALA A 50 -14.57 1.44 -13.98
N ILE A 51 -15.71 0.75 -14.09
CA ILE A 51 -16.46 0.65 -15.35
C ILE A 51 -17.33 1.89 -15.60
N ARG A 52 -17.99 2.41 -14.56
CA ARG A 52 -18.95 3.51 -14.68
C ARG A 52 -18.29 4.83 -14.29
N ARG A 53 -17.86 5.58 -15.30
CA ARG A 53 -17.32 6.93 -15.13
C ARG A 53 -18.23 7.78 -14.22
N ASN A 54 -17.60 8.53 -13.32
CA ASN A 54 -18.24 9.40 -12.32
C ASN A 54 -19.11 8.68 -11.28
N TYR A 55 -19.21 7.35 -11.27
CA TYR A 55 -20.02 6.64 -10.28
C TYR A 55 -19.51 6.85 -8.85
N TRP A 56 -18.21 7.13 -8.68
CA TRP A 56 -17.63 7.50 -7.39
C TRP A 56 -18.28 8.75 -6.76
N LEU A 57 -18.93 9.64 -7.53
CA LEU A 57 -19.64 10.81 -7.01
C LEU A 57 -20.87 10.45 -6.17
N THR A 58 -21.40 9.23 -6.31
CA THR A 58 -22.54 8.72 -5.55
C THR A 58 -22.20 8.49 -4.07
N TYR A 59 -20.91 8.37 -3.74
CA TYR A 59 -20.42 8.23 -2.36
C TYR A 59 -20.23 9.58 -1.70
N ASP A 60 -20.27 9.63 -0.37
CA ASP A 60 -20.06 10.86 0.40
C ASP A 60 -18.70 11.50 0.10
N SER A 61 -17.66 10.68 -0.03
CA SER A 61 -16.33 11.11 -0.46
C SER A 61 -15.52 9.95 -1.05
N PRO A 62 -14.42 10.24 -1.78
CA PRO A 62 -13.49 9.21 -2.27
C PRO A 62 -12.92 8.32 -1.15
N LEU A 63 -12.84 8.84 0.09
CA LEU A 63 -12.36 8.07 1.25
C LEU A 63 -13.17 6.80 1.49
N VAL A 64 -14.47 6.80 1.20
CA VAL A 64 -15.32 5.62 1.39
C VAL A 64 -14.81 4.46 0.54
N LEU A 65 -14.48 4.74 -0.73
CA LEU A 65 -13.95 3.77 -1.68
C LEU A 65 -12.53 3.34 -1.30
N TYR A 66 -11.69 4.29 -0.88
CA TYR A 66 -10.34 4.00 -0.40
C TYR A 66 -10.34 3.08 0.84
N LYS A 67 -11.29 3.29 1.77
CA LYS A 67 -11.45 2.41 2.95
C LYS A 67 -11.93 1.01 2.58
N LYS A 68 -12.83 0.90 1.60
CA LYS A 68 -13.24 -0.41 1.04
C LYS A 68 -12.05 -1.14 0.42
N TYR A 69 -11.25 -0.44 -0.38
CA TYR A 69 -9.98 -0.97 -0.89
C TYR A 69 -9.05 -1.48 0.24
N LYS A 70 -8.77 -0.65 1.27
CA LYS A 70 -7.89 -1.07 2.39
C LYS A 70 -8.45 -2.27 3.13
N LYS A 71 -9.77 -2.34 3.33
CA LYS A 71 -10.45 -3.47 3.97
C LYS A 71 -10.28 -4.77 3.16
N LEU A 72 -10.42 -4.69 1.84
CA LEU A 72 -10.21 -5.82 0.93
C LEU A 72 -8.74 -6.26 0.88
N VAL A 73 -7.79 -5.33 0.83
CA VAL A 73 -6.36 -5.69 0.88
C VAL A 73 -6.02 -6.41 2.20
N ARG A 74 -6.49 -5.89 3.34
CA ARG A 74 -6.24 -6.52 4.66
C ARG A 74 -6.78 -7.95 4.72
N ILE A 75 -7.95 -8.22 4.15
CA ILE A 75 -8.48 -9.60 4.15
C ILE A 75 -7.65 -10.54 3.29
N PHE A 76 -7.14 -10.08 2.14
CA PHE A 76 -6.27 -10.89 1.30
C PHE A 76 -4.88 -11.09 1.90
N GLU A 77 -4.33 -10.11 2.62
CA GLU A 77 -3.07 -10.28 3.35
C GLU A 77 -3.21 -11.29 4.51
N ALA A 78 -4.28 -11.20 5.29
CA ALA A 78 -4.56 -12.15 6.36
C ALA A 78 -4.79 -13.57 5.83
N GLY A 79 -5.51 -13.71 4.70
CA GLY A 79 -5.69 -14.99 4.01
C GLY A 79 -4.37 -15.60 3.54
N TRP A 80 -3.44 -14.78 3.07
CA TRP A 80 -2.12 -15.23 2.64
C TRP A 80 -1.30 -15.75 3.82
N LEU A 81 -1.30 -15.05 4.96
CA LEU A 81 -0.67 -15.52 6.20
C LEU A 81 -1.26 -16.85 6.67
N ILE A 82 -2.59 -16.98 6.61
CA ILE A 82 -3.27 -18.25 6.95
C ILE A 82 -2.83 -19.36 6.02
N CYS A 83 -2.66 -19.10 4.72
CA CYS A 83 -2.14 -20.09 3.77
C CYS A 83 -0.68 -20.54 4.09
N LYS A 84 0.08 -19.80 4.89
CA LYS A 84 1.43 -20.18 5.35
C LYS A 84 1.39 -21.13 6.54
N ILE A 85 0.45 -20.94 7.47
CA ILE A 85 0.33 -21.73 8.71
C ILE A 85 -0.71 -22.86 8.62
N ARG A 86 -1.61 -22.78 7.64
CA ARG A 86 -2.73 -23.69 7.45
C ARG A 86 -2.96 -24.02 5.98
N PRO A 87 -3.55 -25.19 5.69
CA PRO A 87 -3.82 -26.28 6.63
C PRO A 87 -2.51 -26.98 7.05
N VAL A 88 -2.53 -27.67 8.19
CA VAL A 88 -1.37 -28.42 8.72
C VAL A 88 -0.80 -29.33 7.62
N THR A 89 0.52 -29.46 7.52
CA THR A 89 1.24 -30.13 6.40
C THR A 89 0.62 -31.48 5.99
N CYS A 90 0.16 -32.27 6.96
CA CYS A 90 -0.51 -33.57 6.72
C CYS A 90 -1.86 -33.46 6.00
N VAL A 91 -2.60 -32.36 6.17
CA VAL A 91 -3.84 -32.08 5.43
C VAL A 91 -3.51 -31.41 4.10
N ARG A 92 -2.46 -30.57 4.05
CA ARG A 92 -1.99 -29.94 2.81
C ARG A 92 -1.58 -30.97 1.75
N GLU A 93 -0.85 -32.02 2.13
CA GLU A 93 -0.47 -33.12 1.22
C GLU A 93 -1.69 -33.86 0.65
N ASN A 94 -2.78 -33.97 1.41
CA ASN A 94 -4.03 -34.60 0.96
C ASN A 94 -4.90 -33.67 0.07
N LEU A 95 -4.60 -32.38 0.03
CA LEU A 95 -5.33 -31.37 -0.75
C LEU A 95 -4.64 -31.03 -2.09
N LEU A 96 -3.36 -31.37 -2.22
CA LEU A 96 -2.62 -31.24 -3.47
C LEU A 96 -3.03 -32.37 -4.43
N ILE A 97 -3.29 -32.04 -5.69
CA ILE A 97 -3.49 -33.04 -6.74
C ILE A 97 -2.10 -33.64 -7.05
N PRO A 98 -1.88 -34.96 -6.88
CA PRO A 98 -0.61 -35.58 -7.23
C PRO A 98 -0.26 -35.30 -8.69
N TYR A 99 1.02 -35.08 -8.99
CA TYR A 99 1.51 -34.79 -10.34
C TYR A 99 1.03 -35.84 -11.37
N ASP A 100 0.94 -37.09 -10.92
CA ASP A 100 0.53 -38.28 -11.67
C ASP A 100 -0.97 -38.25 -12.08
N GLU A 101 -1.78 -37.40 -11.44
CA GLU A 101 -3.20 -37.22 -11.72
C GLU A 101 -3.49 -36.02 -12.65
N ILE A 102 -2.48 -35.24 -12.99
CA ILE A 102 -2.58 -34.12 -13.94
C ILE A 102 -2.49 -34.68 -15.37
N GLU A 103 -3.61 -35.14 -15.93
CA GLU A 103 -3.67 -35.59 -17.33
C GLU A 103 -3.57 -34.40 -18.29
N ALA A 104 -2.52 -34.35 -19.12
CA ALA A 104 -2.26 -33.26 -20.08
C ALA A 104 -3.24 -33.20 -21.28
N VAL A 105 -4.25 -34.08 -21.38
CA VAL A 105 -5.14 -34.14 -22.55
C VAL A 105 -6.56 -34.56 -22.17
N VAL A 106 -7.51 -33.62 -22.30
CA VAL A 106 -8.98 -33.74 -22.32
C VAL A 106 -9.65 -34.39 -21.09
N PRO A 107 -10.52 -33.66 -20.35
CA PRO A 107 -11.01 -34.11 -19.06
C PRO A 107 -12.03 -35.25 -19.21
N LYS A 108 -11.59 -36.50 -19.04
CA LYS A 108 -12.50 -37.58 -18.62
C LYS A 108 -12.63 -37.49 -17.11
N ARG A 109 -13.77 -36.95 -16.65
CA ARG A 109 -14.18 -36.87 -15.24
C ARG A 109 -14.07 -38.25 -14.56
N LYS A 110 -12.90 -38.58 -13.99
CA LYS A 110 -12.81 -39.56 -12.90
C LYS A 110 -13.34 -38.86 -11.66
N LYS A 111 -14.46 -39.36 -11.14
CA LYS A 111 -14.98 -38.95 -9.83
C LYS A 111 -14.01 -39.47 -8.76
N ILE A 112 -12.96 -38.70 -8.48
CA ILE A 112 -12.23 -38.83 -7.22
C ILE A 112 -13.27 -38.60 -6.11
N LYS A 113 -13.45 -39.58 -5.22
CA LYS A 113 -14.25 -39.42 -4.00
C LYS A 113 -13.45 -38.54 -3.04
N ILE A 114 -13.39 -37.25 -3.35
CA ILE A 114 -12.89 -36.22 -2.45
C ILE A 114 -13.93 -36.08 -1.34
N ILE A 115 -13.50 -36.11 -0.08
CA ILE A 115 -14.35 -35.81 1.06
C ILE A 115 -14.81 -34.36 0.88
N LYS A 116 -16.06 -34.18 0.45
CA LYS A 116 -16.67 -32.87 0.21
C LYS A 116 -17.19 -32.30 1.53
N ASP A 117 -16.32 -31.97 2.46
CA ASP A 117 -16.68 -31.00 3.49
C ASP A 117 -16.32 -29.59 2.99
N GLY A 118 -17.16 -28.61 3.31
CA GLY A 118 -16.95 -27.22 2.85
C GLY A 118 -15.64 -26.63 3.36
N PHE A 119 -15.10 -27.20 4.44
CA PHE A 119 -13.83 -26.82 5.05
C PHE A 119 -12.62 -27.17 4.17
N SER A 120 -12.52 -28.42 3.71
CA SER A 120 -11.43 -28.86 2.82
C SER A 120 -11.46 -28.12 1.49
N GLU A 121 -12.65 -27.87 0.95
CA GLU A 121 -12.81 -27.08 -0.28
C GLU A 121 -12.40 -25.62 -0.07
N GLY A 122 -12.73 -25.02 1.08
CA GLY A 122 -12.31 -23.66 1.45
C GLY A 122 -10.78 -23.53 1.42
N TYR A 123 -10.06 -24.40 2.12
CA TYR A 123 -8.59 -24.38 2.10
C TYR A 123 -8.01 -24.65 0.72
N ARG A 124 -8.60 -25.56 -0.05
CA ARG A 124 -8.17 -25.83 -1.43
C ARG A 124 -8.26 -24.57 -2.30
N THR A 125 -9.37 -23.84 -2.22
CA THR A 125 -9.54 -22.57 -2.94
C THR A 125 -8.53 -21.53 -2.49
N VAL A 126 -8.31 -21.38 -1.18
CA VAL A 126 -7.30 -20.45 -0.63
C VAL A 126 -5.90 -20.76 -1.18
N ILE A 127 -5.46 -22.02 -1.08
CA ILE A 127 -4.14 -22.44 -1.60
C ILE A 127 -4.05 -22.23 -3.10
N PHE A 128 -5.09 -22.63 -3.84
CA PHE A 128 -5.11 -22.49 -5.29
C PHE A 128 -5.03 -21.02 -5.71
N SER A 129 -5.77 -20.13 -5.05
CA SER A 129 -5.75 -18.69 -5.36
C SER A 129 -4.35 -18.11 -5.17
N TYR A 130 -3.70 -18.33 -4.02
CA TYR A 130 -2.36 -17.76 -3.76
C TYR A 130 -1.22 -18.45 -4.55
N ASN A 131 -1.43 -19.67 -5.05
CA ASN A 131 -0.49 -20.31 -5.97
C ASN A 131 -0.68 -19.86 -7.43
N SER A 132 -1.90 -19.49 -7.82
CA SER A 132 -2.24 -19.07 -9.19
C SER A 132 -1.99 -17.58 -9.42
N SER A 133 -2.23 -16.77 -8.39
CA SER A 133 -2.02 -15.34 -8.37
C SER A 133 -1.30 -15.00 -7.07
N SER A 134 -0.12 -14.42 -7.17
CA SER A 134 0.60 -13.96 -6.00
C SER A 134 -0.15 -12.78 -5.33
N LEU A 135 0.05 -12.60 -4.02
CA LEU A 135 -0.71 -11.61 -3.22
C LEU A 135 -0.48 -10.18 -3.74
N ASP A 136 0.74 -9.91 -4.18
CA ASP A 136 1.18 -8.67 -4.83
C ASP A 136 0.38 -8.37 -6.11
N THR A 137 0.10 -9.38 -6.95
CA THR A 137 -0.78 -9.26 -8.13
C THR A 137 -2.22 -8.92 -7.72
N ILE A 138 -2.79 -9.64 -6.75
CA ILE A 138 -4.14 -9.38 -6.22
C ILE A 138 -4.26 -7.93 -5.74
N ARG A 139 -3.24 -7.43 -5.05
CA ARG A 139 -3.22 -6.05 -4.54
C ARG A 139 -3.09 -5.01 -5.64
N SER A 140 -2.23 -5.27 -6.62
CA SER A 140 -2.05 -4.42 -7.80
C SER A 140 -3.36 -4.25 -8.55
N ASP A 141 -4.00 -5.38 -8.89
CA ASP A 141 -5.23 -5.40 -9.67
C ASP A 141 -6.36 -4.65 -8.97
N LEU A 142 -6.50 -4.84 -7.65
CA LEU A 142 -7.50 -4.13 -6.85
C LEU A 142 -7.18 -2.63 -6.76
N PHE A 143 -5.90 -2.26 -6.62
CA PHE A 143 -5.49 -0.85 -6.63
C PHE A 143 -5.78 -0.21 -7.98
N TYR A 144 -5.48 -0.89 -9.09
CA TYR A 144 -5.74 -0.37 -10.43
C TYR A 144 -7.23 -0.13 -10.69
N LEU A 145 -8.10 -1.04 -10.24
CA LEU A 145 -9.55 -0.81 -10.31
C LEU A 145 -9.99 0.41 -9.50
N LEU A 146 -9.47 0.58 -8.27
CA LEU A 146 -9.75 1.77 -7.47
C LEU A 146 -9.24 3.03 -8.19
N PHE A 147 -7.99 3.00 -8.66
CA PHE A 147 -7.32 4.11 -9.31
C PHE A 147 -8.11 4.58 -10.53
N GLU A 148 -8.43 3.67 -11.45
CA GLU A 148 -9.25 3.93 -12.63
C GLU A 148 -10.65 4.45 -12.27
N GLY A 149 -11.30 3.83 -11.27
CA GLY A 149 -12.61 4.27 -10.81
C GLY A 149 -12.64 5.67 -10.22
N LEU A 150 -11.49 6.15 -9.74
CA LEU A 150 -11.28 7.51 -9.25
C LEU A 150 -10.79 8.48 -10.36
N MET A 151 -10.78 8.03 -11.61
CA MET A 151 -10.62 8.82 -12.84
C MET A 151 -9.33 9.65 -12.86
N PRO A 152 -8.15 9.01 -12.96
CA PRO A 152 -6.89 9.72 -13.01
C PRO A 152 -6.73 10.44 -14.35
N THR A 153 -6.09 11.61 -14.31
CA THR A 153 -5.73 12.41 -15.50
C THR A 153 -4.25 12.80 -15.51
N CYS A 154 -3.53 12.57 -14.41
CA CYS A 154 -2.09 12.87 -14.29
C CYS A 154 -1.22 11.90 -15.09
N VAL A 155 -1.74 10.73 -15.44
CA VAL A 155 -1.06 9.72 -16.25
C VAL A 155 -1.98 9.22 -17.35
N LYS A 156 -1.39 8.84 -18.49
CA LYS A 156 -2.10 8.08 -19.51
C LYS A 156 -2.17 6.63 -19.03
N TYR A 157 -3.10 6.36 -18.12
CA TYR A 157 -3.45 5.00 -17.79
C TYR A 157 -4.37 4.48 -18.89
N SER A 158 -4.03 3.34 -19.50
CA SER A 158 -4.90 2.70 -20.48
C SER A 158 -4.84 1.20 -20.29
N ASP A 159 -5.73 0.71 -19.44
CA ASP A 159 -6.23 -0.64 -19.61
C ASP A 159 -7.73 -0.51 -19.82
N GLU A 160 -8.19 -0.80 -21.04
CA GLU A 160 -9.60 -1.09 -21.21
C GLU A 160 -9.90 -2.29 -20.32
N ILE A 161 -10.86 -2.13 -19.39
CA ILE A 161 -11.32 -3.25 -18.55
C ILE A 161 -11.77 -4.37 -19.49
N ASP A 162 -11.00 -5.45 -19.53
CA ASP A 162 -11.17 -6.57 -20.44
C ASP A 162 -11.51 -7.87 -19.69
N GLU A 163 -11.45 -9.00 -20.40
CA GLU A 163 -11.73 -10.32 -19.83
C GLU A 163 -10.82 -10.68 -18.63
N TYR A 164 -9.61 -10.12 -18.55
CA TYR A 164 -8.69 -10.36 -17.43
C TYR A 164 -9.30 -9.87 -16.11
N TYR A 165 -9.78 -8.63 -16.07
CA TYR A 165 -10.35 -8.04 -14.85
C TYR A 165 -11.60 -8.79 -14.36
N PHE A 166 -12.44 -9.32 -15.27
CA PHE A 166 -13.59 -10.14 -14.87
C PHE A 166 -13.16 -11.47 -14.21
N ARG A 167 -12.14 -12.14 -14.77
CA ARG A 167 -11.61 -13.38 -14.17
C ARG A 167 -10.98 -13.12 -12.82
N MET A 168 -10.21 -12.04 -12.70
CA MET A 168 -9.58 -11.62 -11.45
C MET A 168 -10.63 -11.32 -10.37
N ILE A 169 -11.69 -10.58 -10.69
CA ILE A 169 -12.76 -10.29 -9.73
C ILE A 169 -13.48 -11.55 -9.28
N GLN A 170 -13.74 -12.48 -10.20
CA GLN A 170 -14.31 -13.78 -9.84
C GLN A 170 -13.39 -14.55 -8.87
N GLN A 171 -12.08 -14.56 -9.12
CA GLN A 171 -11.10 -15.19 -8.24
C GLN A 171 -11.07 -14.55 -6.85
N MET A 172 -11.07 -13.21 -6.76
CA MET A 172 -11.15 -12.49 -5.49
C MET A 172 -12.46 -12.79 -4.75
N ASN A 173 -13.58 -12.84 -5.46
CA ASN A 173 -14.89 -13.15 -4.91
C ASN A 173 -14.97 -14.57 -4.32
N ASP A 174 -14.42 -15.55 -5.04
CA ASP A 174 -14.33 -16.94 -4.60
C ASP A 174 -13.37 -17.08 -3.42
N LEU A 175 -12.25 -16.34 -3.42
CA LEU A 175 -11.30 -16.28 -2.32
C LEU A 175 -11.96 -15.74 -1.04
N ILE A 176 -12.74 -14.65 -1.11
CA ILE A 176 -13.46 -14.11 0.05
C ILE A 176 -14.43 -15.14 0.64
N SER A 177 -15.18 -15.86 -0.20
CA SER A 177 -16.07 -16.95 0.26
C SER A 177 -15.29 -18.07 0.96
N ALA A 178 -14.15 -18.44 0.40
CA ALA A 178 -13.29 -19.47 0.95
C ALA A 178 -12.69 -19.04 2.31
N LEU A 179 -12.22 -17.80 2.42
CA LEU A 179 -11.68 -17.24 3.67
C LEU A 179 -12.75 -17.16 4.77
N HIS A 180 -13.97 -16.74 4.44
CA HIS A 180 -15.09 -16.78 5.38
C HIS A 180 -15.37 -18.20 5.87
N THR A 181 -15.35 -19.18 4.96
CA THR A 181 -15.55 -20.59 5.32
C THR A 181 -14.43 -21.07 6.24
N VAL A 182 -13.16 -20.82 5.90
CA VAL A 182 -12.00 -21.16 6.74
C VAL A 182 -12.13 -20.51 8.12
N TYR A 183 -12.43 -19.22 8.19
CA TYR A 183 -12.65 -18.50 9.45
C TYR A 183 -13.73 -19.18 10.31
N TYR A 184 -14.89 -19.49 9.73
CA TYR A 184 -15.99 -20.09 10.46
C TYR A 184 -15.61 -21.41 11.17
N TYR A 185 -14.77 -22.23 10.54
CA TYR A 185 -14.29 -23.50 11.10
C TYR A 185 -13.09 -23.35 12.04
N GLU A 186 -12.32 -22.26 11.93
CA GLU A 186 -11.06 -22.06 12.67
C GLU A 186 -11.15 -21.01 13.78
N LYS A 187 -12.24 -20.24 13.89
CA LYS A 187 -12.39 -19.11 14.82
C LYS A 187 -12.13 -19.44 16.29
N ASP A 188 -12.32 -20.69 16.69
CA ASP A 188 -12.12 -21.17 18.07
C ASP A 188 -10.78 -21.94 18.24
N ASN A 189 -9.99 -22.06 17.17
CA ASN A 189 -8.72 -22.79 17.20
C ASN A 189 -7.59 -21.90 17.75
N ILE A 190 -6.73 -22.51 18.56
CA ILE A 190 -5.56 -21.85 19.14
C ILE A 190 -4.37 -22.06 18.21
N LEU A 191 -3.63 -20.99 17.93
CA LEU A 191 -2.38 -21.05 17.18
C LEU A 191 -1.37 -21.95 17.91
N SER A 192 -0.78 -22.90 17.19
CA SER A 192 0.26 -23.78 17.72
C SER A 192 1.60 -23.05 17.83
N ALA A 193 2.55 -23.62 18.56
CA ALA A 193 3.89 -23.06 18.66
C ALA A 193 4.58 -22.91 17.29
N THR A 194 4.36 -23.86 16.38
CA THR A 194 4.89 -23.82 15.01
C THR A 194 4.24 -22.71 14.18
N ASP A 195 2.93 -22.48 14.34
CA ASP A 195 2.26 -21.37 13.65
C ASP A 195 2.84 -20.03 14.10
N MET A 196 3.04 -19.88 15.42
CA MET A 196 3.63 -18.68 15.99
C MET A 196 5.07 -18.45 15.53
N GLU A 197 5.85 -19.50 15.30
CA GLU A 197 7.21 -19.37 14.75
C GLU A 197 7.17 -18.80 13.32
N VAL A 198 6.33 -19.37 12.45
CA VAL A 198 6.15 -18.89 11.07
C VAL A 198 5.66 -17.44 11.05
N LEU A 199 4.64 -17.11 11.84
CA LEU A 199 4.09 -15.75 11.89
C LEU A 199 5.09 -14.73 12.43
N LYS A 200 5.92 -15.11 13.41
CA LYS A 200 7.00 -14.25 13.91
C LYS A 200 8.05 -13.97 12.84
N THR A 201 8.48 -14.99 12.10
CA THR A 201 9.41 -14.78 10.98
C THR A 201 8.82 -13.82 9.95
N MET A 202 7.56 -14.02 9.56
CA MET A 202 6.88 -13.10 8.63
C MET A 202 6.78 -11.69 9.22
N CYS A 203 6.44 -11.56 10.50
CA CYS A 203 6.37 -10.27 11.19
C CYS A 203 7.73 -9.54 11.19
N ASP A 204 8.81 -10.24 11.51
CA ASP A 204 10.16 -9.68 11.48
C ASP A 204 10.54 -9.26 10.06
N GLU A 205 10.24 -10.07 9.04
CA GLU A 205 10.43 -9.71 7.64
C GLU A 205 9.67 -8.42 7.26
N PHE A 206 8.41 -8.26 7.67
CA PHE A 206 7.65 -7.03 7.42
C PHE A 206 8.22 -5.81 8.17
N MET A 207 8.65 -5.99 9.42
CA MET A 207 9.04 -4.87 10.30
C MET A 207 10.48 -4.39 10.09
N THR A 208 11.36 -5.25 9.57
CA THR A 208 12.77 -4.91 9.29
C THR A 208 12.99 -4.23 7.94
N ARG A 209 11.95 -4.05 7.11
CA ARG A 209 12.09 -3.43 5.79
C ARG A 209 12.40 -1.94 5.86
N GLU A 210 13.42 -1.55 5.13
CA GLU A 210 13.80 -0.16 4.95
C GLU A 210 12.83 0.60 4.04
N SER A 211 12.26 -0.03 3.00
CA SER A 211 11.28 0.58 2.08
C SER A 211 9.87 -0.04 2.19
N PHE A 212 8.83 0.75 1.89
CA PHE A 212 7.45 0.28 1.84
C PHE A 212 7.11 -0.40 0.50
N PHE A 213 7.77 -0.03 -0.60
CA PHE A 213 7.65 -0.70 -1.91
C PHE A 213 9.02 -1.12 -2.44
N ASP A 214 9.02 -2.00 -3.43
CA ASP A 214 10.19 -2.21 -4.29
C ASP A 214 10.16 -1.12 -5.35
N TYR A 215 11.25 -0.36 -5.46
CA TYR A 215 11.32 0.80 -6.35
C TYR A 215 12.24 0.50 -7.53
N ASN A 216 11.71 0.72 -8.74
CA ASN A 216 12.41 0.46 -10.01
C ASN A 216 13.50 1.48 -10.36
N SER A 217 13.63 2.50 -9.54
CA SER A 217 14.52 3.61 -9.76
C SER A 217 15.05 4.09 -8.42
N ASP A 218 16.34 4.38 -8.37
CA ASP A 218 16.92 5.20 -7.31
C ASP A 218 16.28 6.60 -7.32
N LEU A 219 16.55 7.39 -6.28
CA LEU A 219 15.99 8.74 -6.11
C LEU A 219 16.22 9.62 -7.35
N GLN A 220 17.44 9.55 -7.91
CA GLN A 220 17.85 10.30 -9.08
C GLN A 220 17.10 9.84 -10.34
N GLY A 221 16.95 8.54 -10.55
CA GLY A 221 16.16 7.95 -11.62
C GLY A 221 14.68 8.31 -11.48
N GLY A 222 14.08 8.14 -10.30
CA GLY A 222 12.67 8.38 -10.07
C GLY A 222 12.28 9.84 -10.29
N LEU A 223 13.07 10.76 -9.72
CA LEU A 223 12.82 12.20 -9.86
C LEU A 223 13.30 12.79 -11.19
N SER A 224 14.06 12.05 -12.00
CA SER A 224 14.36 12.44 -13.39
C SER A 224 13.20 12.19 -14.35
N TYR A 225 12.34 11.20 -14.05
CA TYR A 225 11.14 10.89 -14.84
C TYR A 225 9.87 11.56 -14.30
N ALA A 226 9.85 11.93 -13.01
CA ALA A 226 8.72 12.63 -12.41
C ALA A 226 8.77 14.14 -12.64
N ASN A 227 7.63 14.75 -12.99
CA ASN A 227 7.55 16.20 -13.13
C ASN A 227 7.54 16.86 -11.74
N LYS A 228 8.72 17.28 -11.26
CA LYS A 228 8.90 17.90 -9.91
C LYS A 228 7.90 19.03 -9.62
N GLU A 229 7.53 19.82 -10.62
CA GLU A 229 6.55 20.90 -10.45
C GLU A 229 5.12 20.37 -10.25
N GLU A 230 4.76 19.24 -10.88
CA GLU A 230 3.48 18.58 -10.61
C GLU A 230 3.42 18.01 -9.19
N ILE A 231 4.50 17.42 -8.69
CA ILE A 231 4.59 16.92 -7.30
C ILE A 231 4.43 18.08 -6.30
N LYS A 232 5.13 19.20 -6.52
CA LYS A 232 4.96 20.42 -5.68
C LYS A 232 3.55 20.98 -5.75
N ASN A 233 2.93 20.98 -6.93
CA ASN A 233 1.54 21.38 -7.10
C ASN A 233 0.59 20.44 -6.34
N ALA A 234 0.86 19.14 -6.33
CA ALA A 234 0.08 18.16 -5.56
C ALA A 234 0.14 18.41 -4.05
N LEU A 235 1.30 18.83 -3.51
CA LEU A 235 1.42 19.26 -2.11
C LEU A 235 0.55 20.50 -1.83
N THR A 236 0.55 21.47 -2.73
CA THR A 236 -0.26 22.69 -2.61
C THR A 236 -1.75 22.39 -2.69
N ILE A 237 -2.16 21.51 -3.61
CA ILE A 237 -3.54 21.05 -3.75
C ILE A 237 -3.97 20.28 -2.49
N SER A 238 -3.13 19.38 -1.98
CA SER A 238 -3.41 18.62 -0.75
C SER A 238 -3.71 19.54 0.42
N ARG A 239 -2.87 20.56 0.66
CA ARG A 239 -3.12 21.60 1.67
C ARG A 239 -4.45 22.29 1.45
N LYS A 240 -4.75 22.73 0.22
CA LYS A 240 -6.02 23.40 -0.10
C LYS A 240 -7.24 22.51 0.20
N ILE A 241 -7.14 21.20 -0.07
CA ILE A 241 -8.24 20.26 0.19
C ILE A 241 -8.52 20.15 1.68
N LEU A 242 -7.48 20.05 2.53
CA LEU A 242 -7.62 19.94 4.00
C LEU A 242 -8.43 21.09 4.63
N PHE A 243 -8.42 22.27 4.00
CA PHE A 243 -9.17 23.45 4.43
C PHE A 243 -10.47 23.69 3.64
N THR A 244 -10.90 22.75 2.81
CA THR A 244 -12.10 22.89 1.96
C THR A 244 -13.12 21.79 2.23
N THR A 245 -14.30 22.15 2.72
CA THR A 245 -15.41 21.19 2.85
C THR A 245 -15.96 20.81 1.47
N ASN A 246 -16.27 19.52 1.26
CA ASN A 246 -16.87 18.99 0.04
C ASN A 246 -16.05 19.29 -1.23
N PHE A 247 -14.72 19.37 -1.12
CA PHE A 247 -13.82 19.66 -2.25
C PHE A 247 -14.13 18.76 -3.46
N TRP A 248 -14.25 17.44 -3.24
CA TRP A 248 -14.45 16.44 -4.30
C TRP A 248 -15.86 16.45 -4.90
N LYS A 249 -16.81 17.19 -4.33
CA LYS A 249 -18.14 17.37 -4.97
C LYS A 249 -18.09 18.42 -6.09
N LEU A 250 -17.08 19.28 -6.08
CA LEU A 250 -16.90 20.36 -7.07
C LEU A 250 -15.68 20.14 -7.96
N HIS A 251 -14.79 19.22 -7.59
CA HIS A 251 -13.57 18.91 -8.33
C HIS A 251 -13.53 17.41 -8.64
N GLY A 252 -13.20 17.07 -9.87
CA GLY A 252 -13.08 15.68 -10.32
C GLY A 252 -11.70 15.08 -10.06
N ASN A 253 -11.53 13.84 -10.50
CA ASN A 253 -10.26 13.12 -10.62
C ASN A 253 -9.50 12.88 -9.29
N PRO A 254 -10.16 12.34 -8.24
CA PRO A 254 -9.49 11.97 -6.99
C PRO A 254 -8.33 10.98 -7.17
N GLY A 255 -8.31 10.20 -8.27
CA GLY A 255 -7.22 9.29 -8.60
C GLY A 255 -5.86 10.00 -8.68
N ASN A 256 -5.82 11.25 -9.12
CA ASN A 256 -4.58 12.04 -9.15
C ASN A 256 -3.92 12.16 -7.77
N ILE A 257 -4.72 12.29 -6.71
CA ILE A 257 -4.18 12.39 -5.35
C ILE A 257 -3.60 11.05 -4.90
N LEU A 258 -4.22 9.92 -5.24
CA LEU A 258 -3.61 8.61 -4.96
C LEU A 258 -2.23 8.53 -5.61
N TYR A 259 -2.13 8.86 -6.90
CA TYR A 259 -0.87 8.86 -7.65
C TYR A 259 0.22 9.65 -6.92
N TYR A 260 -0.03 10.91 -6.59
CA TYR A 260 1.00 11.77 -5.98
C TYR A 260 1.34 11.37 -4.54
N TYR A 261 0.43 10.73 -3.80
CA TYR A 261 0.76 10.20 -2.47
C TYR A 261 1.67 8.97 -2.54
N HIS A 262 1.59 8.17 -3.61
CA HIS A 262 2.62 7.17 -3.88
C HIS A 262 3.98 7.81 -4.18
N ASP A 263 4.01 8.92 -4.93
CA ASP A 263 5.26 9.65 -5.16
C ASP A 263 5.82 10.26 -3.85
N PHE A 264 4.96 10.78 -2.97
CA PHE A 264 5.39 11.28 -1.66
C PHE A 264 5.99 10.17 -0.79
N LEU A 265 5.41 8.97 -0.82
CA LEU A 265 5.92 7.82 -0.10
C LEU A 265 7.25 7.33 -0.68
N PHE A 266 7.39 7.31 -2.01
CA PHE A 266 8.66 7.03 -2.68
C PHE A 266 9.76 7.99 -2.21
N ILE A 267 9.51 9.30 -2.26
CA ILE A 267 10.46 10.33 -1.81
C ILE A 267 10.85 10.11 -0.34
N LEU A 268 9.87 9.86 0.52
CA LEU A 268 10.11 9.61 1.95
C LEU A 268 11.01 8.39 2.17
N ASP A 269 10.72 7.28 1.51
CA ASP A 269 11.47 6.03 1.64
C ASP A 269 12.89 6.15 1.07
N SER A 270 13.06 6.80 -0.09
CA SER A 270 14.37 7.02 -0.69
C SER A 270 15.28 7.85 0.23
N TYR A 271 14.74 8.91 0.85
CA TYR A 271 15.52 9.72 1.80
C TYR A 271 15.75 9.01 3.14
N TRP A 272 14.90 8.07 3.53
CA TRP A 272 15.16 7.20 4.67
C TRP A 272 16.33 6.25 4.40
N ILE A 273 16.37 5.59 3.24
CA ILE A 273 17.50 4.74 2.83
C ILE A 273 18.79 5.57 2.82
N HIS A 274 18.76 6.74 2.19
CA HIS A 274 19.91 7.64 2.16
C HIS A 274 20.34 8.08 3.57
N TYR A 275 19.40 8.33 4.48
CA TYR A 275 19.71 8.63 5.89
C TYR A 275 20.44 7.46 6.57
N LEU A 276 20.00 6.22 6.35
CA LEU A 276 20.68 5.03 6.89
C LEU A 276 22.11 4.89 6.36
N GLU A 277 22.34 5.19 5.07
CA GLU A 277 23.68 5.21 4.47
C GLU A 277 24.57 6.24 5.18
N LEU A 278 24.10 7.48 5.36
CA LEU A 278 24.84 8.53 6.06
C LEU A 278 25.19 8.15 7.51
N CYS A 279 24.27 7.46 8.21
CA CYS A 279 24.53 6.92 9.54
C CYS A 279 25.63 5.85 9.53
N ASN A 280 25.61 4.94 8.55
CA ASN A 280 26.59 3.87 8.44
C ASN A 280 27.99 4.38 8.05
N GLU A 281 28.05 5.50 7.34
CA GLU A 281 29.28 6.19 6.93
C GLU A 281 29.86 7.13 8.00
N ASP A 282 29.25 7.22 9.20
CA ASP A 282 29.66 8.15 10.26
C ASP A 282 29.73 9.62 9.78
N THR A 283 28.81 10.01 8.87
CA THR A 283 28.80 11.36 8.29
C THR A 283 28.52 12.43 9.36
N ASP A 284 29.28 13.53 9.39
CA ASP A 284 28.95 14.68 10.24
C ASP A 284 27.72 15.42 9.69
N PHE A 285 26.55 15.17 10.28
CA PHE A 285 25.30 15.83 9.94
C PHE A 285 25.35 17.37 10.09
N ASN A 286 26.31 17.94 10.84
CA ASN A 286 26.47 19.39 10.98
C ASN A 286 27.32 20.04 9.88
N THR A 287 27.81 19.24 8.92
CA THR A 287 28.55 19.72 7.76
C THR A 287 27.77 20.80 7.04
N LYS A 288 28.45 21.91 6.76
CA LYS A 288 27.84 23.04 6.05
C LYS A 288 27.99 22.83 4.56
N TRP A 289 26.89 22.97 3.84
CA TRP A 289 26.89 22.94 2.38
C TRP A 289 27.21 24.34 1.83
N GLU A 290 28.02 24.39 0.78
CA GLU A 290 28.38 25.64 0.10
C GLU A 290 27.65 25.75 -1.23
N TYR A 291 27.04 26.93 -1.46
CA TYR A 291 26.23 27.19 -2.65
C TYR A 291 26.81 28.34 -3.49
N PRO A 292 26.67 28.32 -4.82
CA PRO A 292 26.98 29.48 -5.68
C PRO A 292 26.13 30.70 -5.31
N GLU A 293 26.64 31.92 -5.53
CA GLU A 293 25.93 33.17 -5.18
C GLU A 293 24.55 33.31 -5.85
N GLU A 294 24.42 32.84 -7.09
CA GLU A 294 23.15 32.85 -7.83
C GLU A 294 22.09 31.99 -7.14
N LYS A 295 22.50 30.82 -6.62
CA LYS A 295 21.63 29.92 -5.87
C LYS A 295 21.39 30.38 -4.44
N LYS A 296 22.36 31.01 -3.79
CA LYS A 296 22.20 31.60 -2.46
C LYS A 296 21.02 32.56 -2.41
N GLN A 297 20.84 33.43 -3.40
CA GLN A 297 19.71 34.38 -3.40
C GLN A 297 18.35 33.67 -3.53
N GLU A 298 18.23 32.69 -4.43
CA GLU A 298 17.01 31.87 -4.59
C GLU A 298 16.68 31.10 -3.30
N ILE A 299 17.69 30.46 -2.72
CA ILE A 299 17.62 29.66 -1.50
C ILE A 299 17.30 30.53 -0.27
N TYR A 300 17.96 31.66 -0.07
CA TYR A 300 17.73 32.49 1.11
C TYR A 300 16.37 33.19 1.09
N ASN A 301 15.83 33.47 -0.09
CA ASN A 301 14.46 34.00 -0.22
C ASN A 301 13.38 32.97 0.13
N SER A 302 13.71 31.66 0.12
CA SER A 302 12.77 30.59 0.48
C SER A 302 12.58 30.41 2.00
N GLY A 303 13.43 31.04 2.83
CA GLY A 303 13.28 31.08 4.29
C GLY A 303 13.73 29.83 5.05
N TYR A 304 14.30 28.83 4.39
CA TYR A 304 14.73 27.59 5.04
C TYR A 304 16.13 27.72 5.67
N GLU A 305 16.19 27.95 6.99
CA GLU A 305 17.47 27.98 7.72
C GLU A 305 18.24 26.66 7.65
N TRP A 306 17.52 25.55 7.52
CA TRP A 306 18.07 24.20 7.46
C TRP A 306 18.89 23.94 6.20
N ILE A 307 18.74 24.73 5.13
CA ILE A 307 19.49 24.53 3.88
C ILE A 307 21.00 24.66 4.10
N LYS A 308 21.46 25.37 5.14
CA LYS A 308 22.90 25.41 5.45
C LYS A 308 23.46 24.06 5.91
N ARG A 309 22.61 23.17 6.41
CA ARG A 309 22.95 21.86 6.98
C ARG A 309 21.84 20.86 6.66
N PRO A 310 21.69 20.45 5.38
CA PRO A 310 20.55 19.64 5.00
C PRO A 310 20.53 18.26 5.64
N TRP A 311 21.69 17.62 5.82
CA TRP A 311 21.75 16.35 6.53
C TRP A 311 21.32 16.45 7.99
N LYS A 312 21.53 17.60 8.65
CA LYS A 312 20.99 17.85 9.99
C LYS A 312 19.48 17.84 10.01
N LEU A 313 18.81 18.39 8.99
CA LEU A 313 17.36 18.32 8.88
C LEU A 313 16.89 16.86 8.83
N LEU A 314 17.51 16.06 7.95
CA LEU A 314 17.16 14.65 7.79
C LEU A 314 17.31 13.90 9.11
N HIS A 315 18.48 14.04 9.74
CA HIS A 315 18.77 13.43 11.04
C HIS A 315 17.77 13.86 12.12
N ASP A 316 17.57 15.16 12.31
CA ASP A 316 16.63 15.68 13.32
C ASP A 316 15.18 15.19 13.08
N LYS A 317 14.77 15.01 11.81
CA LYS A 317 13.43 14.53 11.45
C LYS A 317 13.23 13.02 11.67
N PHE A 318 14.23 12.21 11.33
CA PHE A 318 14.17 10.75 11.50
C PHE A 318 14.50 10.29 12.93
N GLU A 319 15.26 11.07 13.71
CA GLU A 319 15.41 10.84 15.16
C GLU A 319 14.14 11.20 15.93
N LYS A 320 13.42 12.24 15.49
CA LYS A 320 12.18 12.67 16.15
C LYS A 320 11.04 11.67 15.97
N ARG A 321 10.97 11.00 14.82
CA ARG A 321 9.92 10.03 14.46
C ARG A 321 10.51 8.94 13.59
N SER A 322 10.16 7.70 13.90
CA SER A 322 10.49 6.53 13.08
C SER A 322 9.89 6.62 11.66
N ILE A 323 10.47 5.91 10.71
CA ILE A 323 9.92 5.82 9.35
C ILE A 323 8.49 5.27 9.34
N TYR A 324 8.17 4.32 10.23
CA TYR A 324 6.81 3.78 10.40
C TYR A 324 5.80 4.87 10.78
N GLU A 325 6.17 5.75 11.71
CA GLU A 325 5.31 6.88 12.09
C GLU A 325 5.13 7.88 10.95
N TRP A 326 6.18 8.17 10.19
CA TRP A 326 6.08 9.05 9.02
C TRP A 326 5.17 8.48 7.92
N ARG A 327 5.31 7.18 7.61
CA ARG A 327 4.42 6.47 6.67
C ARG A 327 2.96 6.53 7.13
N ASN A 328 2.71 6.28 8.42
CA ASN A 328 1.37 6.37 9.00
C ASN A 328 0.79 7.78 8.97
N LEU A 329 1.62 8.82 9.17
CA LEU A 329 1.17 10.20 9.02
C LEU A 329 0.79 10.52 7.57
N LEU A 330 1.57 10.03 6.61
CA LEU A 330 1.28 10.22 5.18
C LEU A 330 -0.03 9.53 4.77
N ASP A 331 -0.26 8.29 5.20
CA ASP A 331 -1.51 7.55 4.95
C ASP A 331 -2.72 8.24 5.61
N LYS A 332 -2.59 8.72 6.85
CA LYS A 332 -3.65 9.50 7.52
C LYS A 332 -3.94 10.82 6.80
N CYS A 333 -2.90 11.50 6.34
CA CYS A 333 -3.04 12.72 5.56
C CYS A 333 -3.77 12.45 4.23
N LEU A 334 -3.49 11.31 3.57
CA LEU A 334 -4.24 10.87 2.40
C LEU A 334 -5.72 10.65 2.73
N GLU A 335 -6.02 9.94 3.81
CA GLU A 335 -7.40 9.72 4.24
C GLU A 335 -8.15 11.04 4.48
N ASP A 336 -7.51 11.99 5.16
CA ASP A 336 -8.04 13.32 5.42
C ASP A 336 -8.29 14.11 4.13
N VAL A 337 -7.35 14.08 3.17
CA VAL A 337 -7.54 14.71 1.86
C VAL A 337 -8.71 14.08 1.09
N LEU A 338 -8.94 12.77 1.22
CA LEU A 338 -10.06 12.10 0.56
C LEU A 338 -11.41 12.25 1.30
N SER A 339 -11.44 12.84 2.50
CA SER A 339 -12.58 12.78 3.43
C SER A 339 -13.74 13.73 3.15
N ASN A 340 -13.59 14.71 2.24
CA ASN A 340 -14.51 15.86 2.05
C ASN A 340 -14.77 16.71 3.31
N ARG A 341 -14.04 16.50 4.41
CA ARG A 341 -14.22 17.24 5.66
C ARG A 341 -13.22 18.39 5.75
N PHE A 342 -13.65 19.46 6.41
CA PHE A 342 -12.73 20.48 6.92
C PHE A 342 -12.02 19.92 8.15
N ILE A 343 -10.70 19.84 8.11
CA ILE A 343 -9.90 19.20 9.18
C ILE A 343 -9.47 20.21 10.25
N GLY A 344 -9.32 21.49 9.89
CA GLY A 344 -9.05 22.61 10.81
C GLY A 344 -7.65 22.59 11.47
N TYR A 345 -7.17 23.75 11.92
CA TYR A 345 -5.78 23.98 12.33
C TYR A 345 -5.24 23.07 13.46
N SER A 346 -6.07 22.59 14.39
CA SER A 346 -5.60 21.76 15.51
C SER A 346 -5.31 20.30 15.13
N THR A 347 -5.99 19.79 14.12
CA THR A 347 -5.77 18.44 13.55
C THR A 347 -4.75 18.52 12.41
N ASP A 348 -4.71 19.66 11.72
CA ASP A 348 -3.80 19.99 10.63
C ASP A 348 -2.32 20.03 11.02
N SER A 349 -1.96 20.21 12.30
CA SER A 349 -0.55 20.25 12.70
C SER A 349 0.24 19.00 12.31
N HIS A 350 -0.43 17.84 12.26
CA HIS A 350 0.20 16.59 11.83
C HIS A 350 0.27 16.47 10.31
N ASN A 351 -0.79 16.84 9.59
CA ASN A 351 -0.81 16.83 8.14
C ASN A 351 0.20 17.84 7.56
N GLU A 352 0.27 19.03 8.14
CA GLU A 352 1.26 20.03 7.74
C GLU A 352 2.69 19.60 8.09
N ASP A 353 2.93 18.90 9.21
CA ASP A 353 4.29 18.39 9.56
C ASP A 353 4.80 17.42 8.48
N ILE A 354 3.98 16.46 8.03
CA ILE A 354 4.38 15.53 6.95
C ILE A 354 4.47 16.25 5.59
N LEU A 355 3.50 17.06 5.20
CA LEU A 355 3.53 17.77 3.90
C LEU A 355 4.69 18.78 3.82
N SER A 356 5.03 19.45 4.93
CA SER A 356 6.22 20.31 5.03
C SER A 356 7.52 19.51 4.98
N PHE A 357 7.53 18.31 5.58
CA PHE A 357 8.71 17.45 5.52
C PHE A 357 8.96 16.96 4.09
N ILE A 358 7.95 16.42 3.40
CA ILE A 358 8.06 16.02 1.98
C ILE A 358 8.49 17.20 1.10
N ASN A 359 7.94 18.40 1.34
CA ASN A 359 8.38 19.60 0.62
C ASN A 359 9.86 19.91 0.85
N SER A 360 10.35 19.72 2.08
CA SER A 360 11.76 19.92 2.41
C SER A 360 12.65 18.88 1.72
N LEU A 361 12.21 17.62 1.61
CA LEU A 361 12.90 16.57 0.85
C LEU A 361 13.00 16.91 -0.65
N LEU A 362 11.92 17.43 -1.24
CA LEU A 362 11.93 17.89 -2.64
C LEU A 362 12.88 19.07 -2.88
N VAL A 363 12.97 19.98 -1.90
CA VAL A 363 13.95 21.07 -1.95
C VAL A 363 15.37 20.51 -1.81
N LEU A 364 15.59 19.58 -0.88
CA LEU A 364 16.89 18.93 -0.70
C LEU A 364 17.38 18.23 -1.97
N GLU A 365 16.49 17.57 -2.70
CA GLU A 365 16.83 16.95 -3.99
C GLU A 365 17.45 17.95 -4.97
N SER A 366 16.88 19.16 -5.04
CA SER A 366 17.40 20.21 -5.92
C SER A 366 18.76 20.76 -5.49
N LEU A 367 19.24 20.38 -4.31
CA LEU A 367 20.50 20.81 -3.75
C LEU A 367 21.58 19.72 -3.80
N GLN A 368 21.24 18.46 -4.06
CA GLN A 368 22.19 17.33 -3.99
C GLN A 368 23.45 17.52 -4.85
N GLU A 369 23.37 18.28 -5.96
CA GLU A 369 24.55 18.61 -6.77
C GLU A 369 25.64 19.43 -6.02
N TYR A 370 25.29 20.03 -4.87
CA TYR A 370 26.18 20.79 -4.01
C TYR A 370 26.60 20.03 -2.75
N GLU A 371 26.30 18.73 -2.68
CA GLU A 371 26.72 17.87 -1.58
C GLU A 371 28.25 17.91 -1.44
N PRO A 372 28.79 18.23 -0.24
CA PRO A 372 30.22 18.25 -0.02
C PRO A 372 30.85 16.89 -0.26
N GLN A 373 31.91 16.82 -1.08
CA GLN A 373 32.70 15.59 -1.18
C GLN A 373 33.43 15.36 0.14
N ILE A 374 33.01 14.34 0.88
CA ILE A 374 33.70 13.88 2.08
C ILE A 374 34.94 13.10 1.61
N TYR A 375 36.10 13.75 1.61
CA TYR A 375 37.37 13.04 1.43
C TYR A 375 37.76 12.40 2.76
N TYR A 376 37.74 11.06 2.80
CA TYR A 376 38.25 10.25 3.91
C TYR A 376 39.78 10.30 4.01
#